data_AF-A0A956DYZ4-F1
#
_entry.id   AF-A0A956DYZ4-F1
#
_cell.length_a   1.000
_cell.length_b   1.000
_cell.length_c   1.000
_cell.angle_alpha   90.00
_cell.angle_beta   90.00
_cell.angle_gamma   90.00
#
_symmetry.space_group_name_H-M   'P 1'
#
loop_
_entity.id
_entity.type
_entity.pdbx_description
1 polymer ?
#
loop_
_entity_poly.entity_id
_entity_poly.type
_entity_poly.pdbx_seq_one_letter_code
_entity_poly.pdbx_strand_id
1 'polypeptide(L)'
;MRLGIFAALTAVCAVACGSSNGAGLGGGVGGTGGTGGSSDGGCTTSLDCDVGELCEPTNRRCVQCISAADCQGTDTCLGNQCRPLVGCESDNACTPMGQLCDKQLGICVDCLDSSQCSGGKFCATGGCIDPICAQGAMRCEGSTIEGCSVDGSAWEPIEVCASGKTCQQAGSVASCAAWSCAPDSTFCLEDEARKCAADGSSSTLLEDCKAAGHYCENGACSQTACKPNKAYCDGKDVLRCDEAGAGTWLVQTCSEGEYCHAGNGGCDAQWCVPNQLSCSGGVAAMCNEDGSSWDLTNSTPCAAQGRACVYGECKDCTPEVGISELRFIQVFLGKEDYVWVQNISSVCSANLDGLVLSVTTSLSGGHSEFVLPAYNLPPREGVKIFEQGSTAQSGSIRVSGAFAFQAGAAGAALLCHSAPCSASNLLDYVTWFEVPSGVPQGIEQLPSPLYGMQTWQEDSSVYQRQKFKGKPPTFYGSDWQLANVH
;
A
#
# COMPACT_ATOMS: atom_id res chain seq x y z
N MET A 1 -13.13 21.85 -31.70
CA MET A 1 -12.38 22.64 -32.71
C MET A 1 -11.32 23.47 -31.99
N ARG A 2 -10.12 23.61 -32.59
CA ARG A 2 -8.77 23.89 -32.02
C ARG A 2 -8.04 22.58 -31.69
N LEU A 3 -7.30 21.94 -32.62
CA LEU A 3 -5.95 22.26 -33.17
C LEU A 3 -4.98 22.72 -32.07
N GLY A 4 -3.83 22.13 -31.78
CA GLY A 4 -3.05 21.04 -32.38
C GLY A 4 -1.60 21.15 -31.86
N ILE A 5 -0.76 20.15 -32.18
CA ILE A 5 0.72 20.07 -32.12
C ILE A 5 1.26 19.02 -31.14
N PHE A 6 1.57 17.86 -31.73
CA PHE A 6 2.55 16.87 -31.28
C PHE A 6 3.97 17.38 -31.58
N ALA A 7 4.91 17.19 -30.66
CA ALA A 7 6.34 17.21 -30.96
C ALA A 7 7.03 16.08 -30.20
N ALA A 8 7.44 15.05 -30.95
CA ALA A 8 8.32 13.98 -30.53
C ALA A 8 9.77 14.49 -30.60
N LEU A 9 10.57 14.24 -29.56
CA LEU A 9 12.03 14.39 -29.61
C LEU A 9 12.68 13.00 -29.56
N THR A 10 13.12 12.54 -30.72
CA THR A 10 14.13 11.49 -30.91
C THR A 10 15.51 12.12 -30.75
N ALA A 11 16.38 11.53 -29.94
CA ALA A 11 17.81 11.83 -29.92
C ALA A 11 18.59 10.53 -30.17
N VAL A 12 19.30 10.51 -31.30
CA VAL A 12 20.20 9.45 -31.75
C VAL A 12 21.64 9.97 -31.70
N CYS A 13 22.53 9.12 -31.18
CA CYS A 13 23.99 9.04 -31.32
C CYS A 13 24.88 10.27 -31.11
N ALA A 14 25.88 10.11 -30.22
CA ALA A 14 27.27 10.41 -30.57
C ALA A 14 28.23 9.53 -29.76
N VAL A 15 28.85 8.57 -30.45
CA VAL A 15 30.10 7.91 -30.07
C VAL A 15 31.23 8.93 -30.24
N ALA A 16 32.09 9.08 -29.24
CA ALA A 16 33.36 9.79 -29.38
C ALA A 16 34.48 8.95 -28.75
N CYS A 17 35.28 8.35 -29.62
CA CYS A 17 36.61 7.86 -29.34
C CYS A 17 37.58 9.05 -29.47
N GLY A 18 38.55 9.20 -28.56
CA GLY A 18 39.50 10.32 -28.62
C GLY A 18 40.62 10.20 -27.59
N SER A 19 41.73 9.61 -28.01
CA SER A 19 42.99 9.48 -27.29
C SER A 19 43.77 10.79 -27.13
N SER A 20 44.62 10.81 -26.09
CA SER A 20 46.05 11.19 -26.09
C SER A 20 46.53 12.39 -25.24
N ASN A 21 47.66 12.12 -24.57
CA ASN A 21 48.70 12.98 -23.98
C ASN A 21 48.38 13.60 -22.59
N GLY A 22 49.22 13.52 -21.56
CA GLY A 22 50.60 13.04 -21.42
C GLY A 22 51.27 13.80 -20.25
N ALA A 23 52.27 13.15 -19.63
CA ALA A 23 53.34 13.68 -18.77
C ALA A 23 53.12 13.84 -17.24
N GLY A 24 54.07 13.27 -16.48
CA GLY A 24 54.30 13.48 -15.04
C GLY A 24 54.86 12.22 -14.35
N LEU A 25 56.06 11.74 -14.71
CA LEU A 25 57.33 11.88 -13.94
C LEU A 25 57.31 11.37 -12.48
N GLY A 26 58.08 10.30 -12.22
CA GLY A 26 59.11 10.32 -11.16
C GLY A 26 59.02 9.29 -10.02
N GLY A 27 59.99 8.35 -10.01
CA GLY A 27 60.47 7.61 -8.84
C GLY A 27 59.89 6.18 -8.71
N GLY A 28 60.63 5.09 -8.61
CA GLY A 28 62.03 4.89 -8.27
C GLY A 28 62.14 3.75 -7.25
N VAL A 29 62.61 2.59 -7.72
CA VAL A 29 63.30 1.47 -7.01
C VAL A 29 62.60 0.74 -5.86
N GLY A 30 62.51 -0.59 -5.98
CA GLY A 30 62.27 -1.50 -4.85
C GLY A 30 61.76 -2.87 -5.25
N GLY A 31 62.64 -3.72 -5.80
CA GLY A 31 62.34 -5.14 -5.99
C GLY A 31 62.39 -5.90 -4.67
N THR A 32 61.39 -6.74 -4.43
CA THR A 32 61.49 -7.97 -3.63
C THR A 32 60.63 -9.02 -4.31
N GLY A 33 61.25 -10.13 -4.69
CA GLY A 33 60.61 -11.26 -5.35
C GLY A 33 59.44 -11.78 -4.53
N GLY A 34 58.26 -11.81 -5.16
CA GLY A 34 57.11 -12.51 -4.65
C GLY A 34 57.33 -14.01 -4.86
N THR A 35 57.46 -14.74 -3.77
CA THR A 35 57.25 -16.18 -3.73
C THR A 35 55.83 -16.46 -4.20
N GLY A 36 55.67 -16.97 -5.42
CA GLY A 36 54.41 -17.45 -5.98
C GLY A 36 53.97 -18.75 -5.28
N GLY A 37 53.59 -18.63 -4.01
CA GLY A 37 52.86 -19.69 -3.32
C GLY A 37 51.38 -19.58 -3.70
N SER A 38 50.98 -20.25 -4.78
CA SER A 38 49.56 -20.44 -5.09
C SER A 38 49.00 -21.54 -4.18
N SER A 39 48.36 -21.12 -3.09
CA SER A 39 47.47 -21.98 -2.33
C SER A 39 46.16 -22.13 -3.12
N ASP A 40 45.94 -23.35 -3.62
CA ASP A 40 44.84 -23.88 -4.44
C ASP A 40 44.98 -23.80 -5.97
N GLY A 41 45.63 -24.85 -6.53
CA GLY A 41 45.15 -25.45 -7.77
C GLY A 41 46.09 -25.50 -8.99
N GLY A 42 47.39 -25.69 -8.78
CA GLY A 42 48.31 -26.05 -9.87
C GLY A 42 48.77 -24.91 -10.77
N CYS A 43 49.60 -25.22 -11.77
CA CYS A 43 50.15 -24.25 -12.73
C CYS A 43 49.20 -23.99 -13.91
N THR A 44 49.21 -22.78 -14.46
CA THR A 44 48.53 -22.43 -15.73
C THR A 44 49.53 -22.21 -16.85
N THR A 45 50.73 -21.75 -16.52
CA THR A 45 51.86 -21.56 -17.42
C THR A 45 53.15 -21.98 -16.73
N SER A 46 54.23 -22.24 -17.47
CA SER A 46 55.53 -22.59 -16.88
C SER A 46 56.15 -21.48 -16.03
N LEU A 47 55.60 -20.25 -16.06
CA LEU A 47 56.00 -19.16 -15.17
C LEU A 47 55.50 -19.36 -13.73
N ASP A 48 54.49 -20.22 -13.54
CA ASP A 48 53.94 -20.55 -12.23
C ASP A 48 54.76 -21.63 -11.51
N CYS A 49 55.79 -22.17 -12.17
CA CYS A 49 56.63 -23.25 -11.70
C CYS A 49 58.00 -22.75 -11.25
N ASP A 50 58.67 -23.55 -10.42
CA ASP A 50 60.04 -23.24 -9.98
C ASP A 50 61.01 -23.22 -11.16
N VAL A 51 62.14 -22.52 -10.99
CA VAL A 51 63.14 -22.36 -12.04
C VAL A 51 63.63 -23.73 -12.53
N GLY A 52 63.39 -24.03 -13.81
CA GLY A 52 63.78 -25.29 -14.45
C GLY A 52 62.63 -26.31 -14.58
N GLU A 53 61.41 -25.96 -14.19
CA GLU A 53 60.22 -26.78 -14.40
C GLU A 53 59.30 -26.17 -15.47
N LEU A 54 58.44 -27.02 -16.02
CA LEU A 54 57.44 -26.72 -17.03
C LEU A 54 56.05 -27.03 -16.47
N CYS A 55 55.06 -26.24 -16.90
CA CYS A 55 53.69 -26.52 -16.55
C CYS A 55 53.08 -27.56 -17.50
N GLU A 56 52.71 -28.73 -16.96
CA GLU A 56 51.91 -29.71 -17.68
C GLU A 56 50.46 -29.21 -17.79
N PRO A 57 49.98 -28.83 -18.98
CA PRO A 57 48.71 -28.13 -19.14
C PRO A 57 47.49 -29.01 -18.81
N THR A 58 47.63 -30.33 -18.94
CA THR A 58 46.54 -31.29 -18.72
C THR A 58 46.21 -31.44 -17.23
N ASN A 59 47.24 -31.55 -16.38
CA ASN A 59 47.06 -31.83 -14.95
C ASN A 59 47.40 -30.65 -14.04
N ARG A 60 47.82 -29.52 -14.62
CA ARG A 60 48.26 -28.31 -13.91
C ARG A 60 49.36 -28.60 -12.90
N ARG A 61 50.33 -29.45 -13.25
CA ARG A 61 51.48 -29.81 -12.41
C ARG A 61 52.77 -29.23 -12.96
N CYS A 62 53.63 -28.75 -12.07
CA CYS A 62 55.00 -28.41 -12.42
C CYS A 62 55.83 -29.69 -12.50
N VAL A 63 56.48 -29.87 -13.65
CA VAL A 63 57.21 -31.08 -14.04
C VAL A 63 58.55 -30.70 -14.63
N GLN A 64 59.56 -31.57 -14.59
CA GLN A 64 60.87 -31.23 -15.18
C GLN A 64 60.85 -31.25 -16.71
N CYS A 65 59.95 -32.06 -17.29
CA CYS A 65 59.81 -32.21 -18.73
C CYS A 65 58.40 -32.66 -19.10
N ILE A 66 57.96 -32.31 -20.31
CA ILE A 66 56.72 -32.82 -20.93
C ILE A 66 57.10 -33.76 -22.11
N SER A 67 58.27 -33.55 -22.68
CA SER A 67 58.86 -34.30 -23.78
C SER A 67 60.38 -34.41 -23.62
N ALA A 68 61.02 -35.31 -24.37
CA ALA A 68 62.48 -35.44 -24.35
C ALA A 68 63.22 -34.15 -24.75
N ALA A 69 62.58 -33.26 -25.52
CA ALA A 69 63.18 -31.99 -25.94
C ALA A 69 63.37 -30.98 -24.79
N ASP A 70 62.66 -31.20 -23.67
CA ASP A 70 62.75 -30.35 -22.48
C ASP A 70 63.97 -30.71 -21.62
N CYS A 71 64.57 -31.88 -21.86
CA CYS A 71 65.73 -32.35 -21.12
C CYS A 71 67.04 -31.92 -21.77
N GLN A 72 68.07 -31.68 -20.95
CA GLN A 72 69.39 -31.29 -21.43
C GLN A 72 70.21 -32.51 -21.88
N GLY A 73 70.98 -32.37 -22.95
CA GLY A 73 71.93 -33.41 -23.38
C GLY A 73 71.25 -34.59 -24.07
N THR A 74 71.59 -35.81 -23.65
CA THR A 74 71.03 -37.07 -24.17
C THR A 74 69.95 -37.64 -23.26
N ASP A 75 69.43 -36.84 -22.32
CA ASP A 75 68.40 -37.29 -21.39
C ASP A 75 67.04 -37.43 -22.10
N THR A 76 66.18 -38.29 -21.57
CA THR A 76 64.81 -38.48 -22.01
C THR A 76 63.84 -38.17 -20.88
N CYS A 77 62.63 -37.76 -21.23
CA CYS A 77 61.58 -37.51 -20.26
C CYS A 77 60.88 -38.83 -19.91
N LEU A 78 61.01 -39.28 -18.65
CA LEU A 78 60.35 -40.47 -18.12
C LEU A 78 59.48 -40.05 -16.93
N GLY A 79 58.17 -40.22 -17.06
CA GLY A 79 57.21 -39.84 -16.02
C GLY A 79 57.44 -38.43 -15.47
N ASN A 80 57.53 -37.45 -16.36
CA ASN A 80 57.67 -36.03 -16.02
C ASN A 80 59.00 -35.65 -15.32
N GLN A 81 60.02 -36.52 -15.40
CA GLN A 81 61.38 -36.29 -14.90
C GLN A 81 62.43 -36.54 -15.99
N CYS A 82 63.46 -35.69 -16.05
CA CYS A 82 64.57 -35.91 -16.97
C CYS A 82 65.51 -36.98 -16.44
N ARG A 83 65.70 -38.05 -17.23
CA ARG A 83 66.52 -39.21 -16.89
C ARG A 83 67.55 -39.49 -18.00
N PRO A 84 68.76 -39.96 -17.68
CA PRO A 84 69.72 -40.38 -18.69
C PRO A 84 69.15 -41.47 -19.60
N LEU A 85 69.23 -41.28 -20.93
CA LEU A 85 68.83 -42.30 -21.90
C LEU A 85 69.87 -43.42 -21.94
N VAL A 86 69.61 -44.50 -21.19
CA VAL A 86 70.47 -45.69 -21.17
C VAL A 86 69.80 -46.81 -21.96
N GLY A 87 70.49 -47.27 -23.00
CA GLY A 87 70.06 -48.42 -23.80
C GLY A 87 70.21 -49.73 -23.02
N CYS A 88 69.28 -50.65 -23.22
CA CYS A 88 69.28 -51.94 -22.54
C CYS A 88 68.81 -53.08 -23.45
N GLU A 89 69.37 -54.27 -23.23
CA GLU A 89 68.89 -55.53 -23.82
C GLU A 89 68.21 -56.44 -22.76
N SER A 90 68.42 -56.13 -21.47
CA SER A 90 67.82 -56.82 -20.33
C SER A 90 67.87 -55.95 -19.08
N ASP A 91 67.08 -56.31 -18.06
CA ASP A 91 66.99 -55.57 -16.78
C ASP A 91 68.33 -55.45 -16.05
N ASN A 92 69.27 -56.36 -16.32
CA ASN A 92 70.62 -56.31 -15.75
C ASN A 92 71.37 -55.02 -16.11
N ALA A 93 71.10 -54.45 -17.29
CA ALA A 93 71.69 -53.18 -17.73
C ALA A 93 71.11 -51.98 -16.97
N CYS A 94 69.86 -52.08 -16.49
CA CYS A 94 69.13 -51.00 -15.81
C CYS A 94 69.20 -51.10 -14.27
N THR A 95 69.56 -52.28 -13.74
CA THR A 95 69.68 -52.55 -12.30
C THR A 95 70.60 -51.57 -11.56
N PRO A 96 71.76 -51.13 -12.10
CA PRO A 96 72.61 -50.15 -11.42
C PRO A 96 71.93 -48.79 -11.17
N MET A 97 70.89 -48.47 -11.94
CA MET A 97 70.09 -47.25 -11.82
C MET A 97 68.77 -47.47 -11.06
N GLY A 98 68.49 -48.71 -10.63
CA GLY A 98 67.21 -49.07 -10.01
C GLY A 98 66.04 -49.06 -11.00
N GLN A 99 66.30 -49.24 -12.29
CA GLN A 99 65.32 -49.20 -13.37
C GLN A 99 65.10 -50.58 -14.01
N LEU A 100 64.07 -50.71 -14.85
CA LEU A 100 63.71 -51.89 -15.63
C LEU A 100 64.00 -51.66 -17.12
N CYS A 101 64.28 -52.73 -17.86
CA CYS A 101 64.48 -52.62 -19.30
C CYS A 101 63.15 -52.75 -20.04
N ASP A 102 62.70 -51.66 -20.67
CA ASP A 102 61.67 -51.77 -21.70
C ASP A 102 62.29 -52.41 -22.93
N LYS A 103 62.10 -53.72 -23.08
CA LYS A 103 62.67 -54.51 -24.19
C LYS A 103 62.09 -54.11 -25.56
N GLN A 104 60.94 -53.46 -25.58
CA GLN A 104 60.32 -52.99 -26.83
C GLN A 104 60.96 -51.69 -27.29
N LEU A 105 61.28 -50.79 -26.36
CA LEU A 105 61.92 -49.51 -26.66
C LEU A 105 63.46 -49.57 -26.57
N GLY A 106 64.01 -50.61 -25.96
CA GLY A 106 65.45 -50.82 -25.75
C GLY A 106 66.07 -49.83 -24.77
N ILE A 107 65.30 -49.29 -23.83
CA ILE A 107 65.73 -48.24 -22.90
C ILE A 107 65.36 -48.57 -21.45
N CYS A 108 66.14 -48.05 -20.50
CA CYS A 108 65.83 -48.16 -19.09
C CYS A 108 64.69 -47.20 -18.67
N VAL A 109 63.69 -47.74 -17.99
CA VAL A 109 62.49 -47.05 -17.50
C VAL A 109 62.29 -47.32 -16.00
N ASP A 110 61.65 -46.44 -15.26
CA ASP A 110 61.36 -46.67 -13.84
C ASP A 110 60.29 -47.77 -13.65
N CYS A 111 59.41 -47.94 -14.64
CA CYS A 111 58.33 -48.93 -14.60
C CYS A 111 57.90 -49.34 -16.01
N LEU A 112 57.35 -50.55 -16.12
CA LEU A 112 56.65 -51.10 -17.28
C LEU A 112 55.14 -51.19 -17.02
N ASP A 113 54.74 -51.35 -15.76
CA ASP A 113 53.35 -51.31 -15.30
C ASP A 113 53.23 -50.73 -13.89
N SER A 114 52.02 -50.35 -13.48
CA SER A 114 51.77 -49.67 -12.20
C SER A 114 52.04 -50.54 -10.97
N SER A 115 52.14 -51.87 -11.08
CA SER A 115 52.45 -52.75 -9.94
C SER A 115 53.91 -52.62 -9.47
N GLN A 116 54.77 -52.08 -10.33
CA GLN A 116 56.19 -51.86 -10.07
C GLN A 116 56.44 -50.50 -9.39
N CYS A 117 55.42 -49.65 -9.30
CA CYS A 117 55.48 -48.36 -8.63
C CYS A 117 55.08 -48.48 -7.15
N SER A 118 55.93 -47.97 -6.26
CA SER A 118 55.68 -47.96 -4.82
C SER A 118 55.06 -46.64 -4.36
N GLY A 119 54.40 -46.65 -3.19
CA GLY A 119 53.84 -45.44 -2.58
C GLY A 119 52.54 -44.93 -3.22
N GLY A 120 51.77 -45.79 -3.90
CA GLY A 120 50.50 -45.41 -4.53
C GLY A 120 50.64 -44.68 -5.87
N LYS A 121 51.86 -44.65 -6.43
CA LYS A 121 52.17 -44.13 -7.77
C LYS A 121 51.73 -45.11 -8.85
N PHE A 122 51.55 -44.61 -10.08
CA PHE A 122 51.23 -45.44 -11.23
C PHE A 122 52.25 -45.24 -12.35
N CYS A 123 52.31 -46.19 -13.28
CA CYS A 123 53.27 -46.14 -14.37
C CYS A 123 52.72 -45.36 -15.56
N ALA A 124 53.39 -44.28 -15.94
CA ALA A 124 53.08 -43.53 -17.15
C ALA A 124 54.37 -43.14 -17.87
N THR A 125 54.42 -43.37 -19.19
CA THR A 125 55.59 -43.02 -20.02
C THR A 125 56.93 -43.56 -19.47
N GLY A 126 56.90 -44.78 -18.90
CA GLY A 126 58.09 -45.40 -18.31
C GLY A 126 58.56 -44.78 -16.99
N GLY A 127 57.77 -43.93 -16.34
CA GLY A 127 58.07 -43.34 -15.04
C GLY A 127 56.97 -43.55 -14.00
N CYS A 128 57.34 -43.67 -12.72
CA CYS A 128 56.38 -43.77 -11.63
C CYS A 128 55.92 -42.38 -11.16
N ILE A 129 54.68 -42.03 -11.46
CA ILE A 129 54.10 -40.70 -11.17
C ILE A 129 53.01 -40.75 -10.11
N ASP A 130 52.84 -39.66 -9.36
CA ASP A 130 51.77 -39.58 -8.36
C ASP A 130 50.39 -39.47 -9.03
N PRO A 131 49.36 -40.11 -8.47
CA PRO A 131 48.00 -40.02 -8.97
C PRO A 131 47.51 -38.57 -8.92
N ILE A 132 46.78 -38.15 -9.95
CA ILE A 132 46.22 -36.79 -10.06
C ILE A 132 44.92 -36.64 -9.26
N CYS A 133 44.32 -37.76 -8.85
CA CYS A 133 43.09 -37.83 -8.08
C CYS A 133 43.07 -39.09 -7.20
N ALA A 134 42.28 -39.05 -6.12
CA ALA A 134 42.09 -40.24 -5.28
C ALA A 134 41.18 -41.24 -6.00
N GLN A 135 41.53 -42.53 -5.94
CA GLN A 135 40.76 -43.60 -6.56
C GLN A 135 39.29 -43.53 -6.14
N GLY A 136 38.37 -43.52 -7.12
CA GLY A 136 36.93 -43.43 -6.89
C GLY A 136 36.40 -42.06 -6.49
N ALA A 137 37.26 -41.02 -6.42
CA ALA A 137 36.79 -39.65 -6.29
C ALA A 137 35.99 -39.22 -7.52
N MET A 138 34.98 -38.39 -7.30
CA MET A 138 34.17 -37.79 -8.36
C MET A 138 34.21 -36.26 -8.25
N ARG A 139 34.15 -35.60 -9.40
CA ARG A 139 34.04 -34.14 -9.49
C ARG A 139 33.02 -33.69 -10.53
N CYS A 140 32.55 -32.46 -10.39
CA CYS A 140 31.78 -31.78 -11.42
C CYS A 140 32.69 -30.98 -12.35
N GLU A 141 32.57 -31.24 -13.65
CA GLU A 141 33.12 -30.40 -14.73
C GLU A 141 31.93 -29.92 -15.58
N GLY A 142 31.48 -28.69 -15.32
CA GLY A 142 30.22 -28.19 -15.88
C GLY A 142 29.01 -29.05 -15.45
N SER A 143 28.30 -29.62 -16.43
CA SER A 143 27.16 -30.52 -16.20
C SER A 143 27.55 -32.00 -16.19
N THR A 144 28.85 -32.31 -16.26
CA THR A 144 29.36 -33.68 -16.32
C THR A 144 29.94 -34.08 -14.97
N ILE A 145 29.57 -35.28 -14.50
CA ILE A 145 30.24 -35.97 -13.42
C ILE A 145 31.45 -36.68 -14.03
N GLU A 146 32.64 -36.29 -13.58
CA GLU A 146 33.88 -37.01 -13.88
C GLU A 146 34.28 -37.88 -12.69
N GLY A 147 34.78 -39.07 -12.97
CA GLY A 147 35.36 -39.98 -12.00
C GLY A 147 36.86 -40.12 -12.20
N CYS A 148 37.57 -40.33 -11.10
CA CYS A 148 38.98 -40.66 -11.15
C CYS A 148 39.16 -42.09 -11.70
N SER A 149 40.02 -42.24 -12.70
CA SER A 149 40.39 -43.53 -13.25
C SER A 149 40.94 -44.47 -12.15
N VAL A 150 40.85 -45.77 -12.37
CA VAL A 150 41.22 -46.79 -11.35
C VAL A 150 42.69 -46.66 -10.91
N ASP A 151 43.56 -46.26 -11.82
CA ASP A 151 44.99 -46.03 -11.60
C ASP A 151 45.32 -44.60 -11.14
N GLY A 152 44.32 -43.73 -11.02
CA GLY A 152 44.46 -42.34 -10.58
C GLY A 152 45.11 -41.41 -11.60
N SER A 153 45.17 -41.83 -12.87
CA SER A 153 45.89 -41.14 -13.95
C SER A 153 45.08 -40.05 -14.64
N ALA A 154 43.75 -40.14 -14.64
CA ALA A 154 42.88 -39.24 -15.39
C ALA A 154 41.53 -39.03 -14.70
N TRP A 155 40.88 -37.91 -15.03
CA TRP A 155 39.46 -37.71 -14.80
C TRP A 155 38.71 -38.13 -16.06
N GLU A 156 37.77 -39.05 -15.93
CA GLU A 156 37.00 -39.61 -17.03
C GLU A 156 35.51 -39.28 -16.86
N PRO A 157 34.79 -38.90 -17.93
CA PRO A 157 33.36 -38.62 -17.84
C PRO A 157 32.58 -39.90 -17.48
N ILE A 158 31.85 -39.86 -16.37
CA ILE A 158 30.95 -40.94 -15.93
C ILE A 158 29.54 -40.70 -16.47
N GLU A 159 28.99 -39.51 -16.24
CA GLU A 159 27.61 -39.18 -16.56
C GLU A 159 27.47 -37.70 -16.89
N VAL A 160 26.73 -37.36 -17.96
CA VAL A 160 26.28 -36.00 -18.21
C VAL A 160 24.89 -35.84 -17.62
N CYS A 161 24.70 -34.86 -16.74
CA CYS A 161 23.41 -34.61 -16.13
C CYS A 161 22.36 -34.27 -17.20
N ALA A 162 21.24 -34.99 -17.18
CA ALA A 162 20.13 -34.77 -18.10
C ALA A 162 19.55 -33.35 -17.98
N SER A 163 18.87 -32.89 -19.03
CA SER A 163 18.16 -31.60 -19.02
C SER A 163 17.28 -31.44 -17.78
N GLY A 164 17.34 -30.27 -17.13
CA GLY A 164 16.64 -30.02 -15.87
C GLY A 164 17.41 -30.47 -14.61
N LYS A 165 18.64 -30.96 -14.78
CA LYS A 165 19.55 -31.30 -13.67
C LYS A 165 20.89 -30.58 -13.81
N THR A 166 21.58 -30.44 -12.69
CA THR A 166 22.93 -29.87 -12.60
C THR A 166 23.84 -30.77 -11.78
N CYS A 167 25.15 -30.73 -12.07
CA CYS A 167 26.12 -31.47 -11.30
C CYS A 167 26.39 -30.74 -9.99
N GLN A 168 26.10 -31.39 -8.87
CA GLN A 168 26.34 -30.85 -7.54
C GLN A 168 27.51 -31.57 -6.87
N GLN A 169 28.53 -30.81 -6.47
CA GLN A 169 29.70 -31.30 -5.74
C GLN A 169 29.43 -31.32 -4.23
N ALA A 170 29.70 -32.45 -3.58
CA ALA A 170 29.69 -32.60 -2.13
C ALA A 170 30.93 -33.38 -1.68
N GLY A 171 32.00 -32.68 -1.29
CA GLY A 171 33.27 -33.31 -0.94
C GLY A 171 33.89 -34.01 -2.15
N SER A 172 34.15 -35.33 -2.07
CA SER A 172 34.69 -36.16 -3.16
C SER A 172 33.61 -36.91 -3.95
N VAL A 173 32.34 -36.52 -3.80
CA VAL A 173 31.19 -37.12 -4.49
C VAL A 173 30.53 -36.04 -5.35
N ALA A 174 30.13 -36.42 -6.57
CA ALA A 174 29.36 -35.59 -7.47
C ALA A 174 28.08 -36.32 -7.87
N SER A 175 26.97 -35.58 -8.00
CA SER A 175 25.67 -36.16 -8.31
C SER A 175 24.79 -35.21 -9.13
N CYS A 176 23.89 -35.75 -9.94
CA CYS A 176 22.96 -34.93 -10.71
C CYS A 176 21.71 -34.59 -9.89
N ALA A 177 21.58 -33.33 -9.48
CA ALA A 177 20.44 -32.80 -8.74
C ALA A 177 19.50 -32.04 -9.67
N ALA A 178 18.19 -32.04 -9.39
CA ALA A 178 17.24 -31.22 -10.14
C ALA A 178 17.54 -29.73 -9.95
N TRP A 179 17.29 -28.92 -10.97
CA TRP A 179 17.40 -27.47 -10.85
C TRP A 179 16.45 -26.93 -9.78
N SER A 180 16.96 -26.01 -8.96
CA SER A 180 16.18 -25.25 -7.99
C SER A 180 15.33 -24.17 -8.67
N CYS A 181 15.80 -23.65 -9.80
CA CYS A 181 15.14 -22.66 -10.64
C CYS A 181 15.61 -22.81 -12.11
N ALA A 182 14.86 -22.28 -13.08
CA ALA A 182 15.28 -22.34 -14.47
C ALA A 182 16.55 -21.48 -14.69
N PRO A 183 17.63 -22.02 -15.30
CA PRO A 183 18.87 -21.29 -15.53
C PRO A 183 18.67 -19.92 -16.15
N ASP A 184 19.40 -18.93 -15.63
CA ASP A 184 19.36 -17.52 -16.06
C ASP A 184 18.00 -16.81 -15.98
N SER A 185 16.95 -17.49 -15.51
CA SER A 185 15.63 -16.88 -15.37
C SER A 185 15.57 -15.90 -14.20
N THR A 186 14.73 -14.88 -14.35
CA THR A 186 14.29 -14.01 -13.27
C THR A 186 12.92 -14.47 -12.77
N PHE A 187 12.73 -14.47 -11.45
CA PHE A 187 11.49 -14.91 -10.83
C PHE A 187 11.28 -14.19 -9.50
N CYS A 188 10.06 -14.28 -8.97
CA CYS A 188 9.71 -13.73 -7.66
C CYS A 188 9.74 -14.85 -6.61
N LEU A 189 10.40 -14.57 -5.49
CA LEU A 189 10.26 -15.35 -4.27
C LEU A 189 9.71 -14.40 -3.21
N GLU A 190 8.42 -14.50 -2.93
CA GLU A 190 7.69 -13.46 -2.18
C GLU A 190 7.86 -12.09 -2.88
N ASP A 191 8.29 -11.05 -2.15
CA ASP A 191 8.52 -9.70 -2.67
C ASP A 191 9.97 -9.47 -3.15
N GLU A 192 10.75 -10.53 -3.33
CA GLU A 192 12.12 -10.44 -3.82
C GLU A 192 12.22 -10.82 -5.30
N ALA A 193 12.73 -9.89 -6.12
CA ALA A 193 13.13 -10.18 -7.48
C ALA A 193 14.49 -10.89 -7.46
N ARG A 194 14.55 -12.11 -7.99
CA ARG A 194 15.75 -12.96 -7.95
C ARG A 194 16.17 -13.43 -9.33
N LYS A 195 17.48 -13.64 -9.52
CA LYS A 195 18.08 -14.27 -10.72
C LYS A 195 18.62 -15.65 -10.40
N CYS A 196 18.21 -16.65 -11.18
CA CYS A 196 18.76 -17.99 -11.10
C CYS A 196 20.19 -18.04 -11.67
N ALA A 197 21.07 -18.80 -11.04
CA ALA A 197 22.39 -19.09 -11.56
C ALA A 197 22.31 -19.88 -12.89
N ALA A 198 23.34 -19.76 -13.73
CA ALA A 198 23.38 -20.42 -15.04
C ALA A 198 23.39 -21.96 -14.95
N ASP A 199 23.74 -22.52 -13.80
CA ASP A 199 23.70 -23.94 -13.50
C ASP A 199 22.37 -24.39 -12.88
N GLY A 200 21.42 -23.48 -12.64
CA GLY A 200 20.13 -23.77 -12.00
C GLY A 200 20.22 -24.16 -10.52
N SER A 201 21.39 -24.10 -9.89
CA SER A 201 21.62 -24.64 -8.54
C SER A 201 21.18 -23.68 -7.43
N SER A 202 21.27 -22.38 -7.69
CA SER A 202 21.06 -21.32 -6.71
C SER A 202 20.41 -20.09 -7.33
N SER A 203 19.95 -19.18 -6.49
CA SER A 203 19.44 -17.88 -6.91
C SER A 203 20.12 -16.76 -6.14
N THR A 204 20.24 -15.60 -6.79
CA THR A 204 20.79 -14.37 -6.23
C THR A 204 19.69 -13.32 -6.14
N LEU A 205 19.67 -12.57 -5.04
CA LEU A 205 18.77 -11.42 -4.90
C LEU A 205 19.20 -10.33 -5.88
N LEU A 206 18.29 -9.89 -6.75
CA LEU A 206 18.48 -8.69 -7.57
C LEU A 206 18.01 -7.46 -6.82
N GLU A 207 16.79 -7.52 -6.28
CA GLU A 207 16.14 -6.40 -5.61
C GLU A 207 15.10 -6.88 -4.59
N ASP A 208 15.02 -6.20 -3.45
CA ASP A 208 13.95 -6.36 -2.45
C ASP A 208 12.86 -5.32 -2.76
N CYS A 209 11.78 -5.77 -3.40
CA CYS A 209 10.72 -4.87 -3.85
C CYS A 209 9.98 -4.25 -2.65
N LYS A 210 9.85 -5.01 -1.56
CA LYS A 210 9.19 -4.53 -0.35
C LYS A 210 9.95 -3.38 0.30
N ALA A 211 11.28 -3.46 0.34
CA ALA A 211 12.13 -2.36 0.81
C ALA A 211 11.97 -1.09 -0.04
N ALA A 212 11.66 -1.24 -1.33
CA ALA A 212 11.39 -0.15 -2.26
C ALA A 212 9.92 0.36 -2.26
N GLY A 213 9.02 -0.26 -1.49
CA GLY A 213 7.58 0.06 -1.53
C GLY A 213 6.88 -0.42 -2.81
N HIS A 214 7.43 -1.45 -3.42
CA HIS A 214 7.01 -2.11 -4.64
C HIS A 214 6.58 -3.55 -4.32
N TYR A 215 5.98 -4.25 -5.27
CA TYR A 215 5.74 -5.70 -5.18
C TYR A 215 6.52 -6.40 -6.30
N CYS A 216 6.85 -7.68 -6.11
CA CYS A 216 7.52 -8.43 -7.17
C CYS A 216 6.50 -8.99 -8.17
N GLU A 217 6.68 -8.70 -9.45
CA GLU A 217 5.91 -9.27 -10.55
C GLU A 217 6.82 -9.77 -11.67
N ASN A 218 6.65 -11.02 -12.10
CA ASN A 218 7.42 -11.61 -13.21
C ASN A 218 8.96 -11.47 -13.06
N GLY A 219 9.46 -11.48 -11.82
CA GLY A 219 10.88 -11.35 -11.51
C GLY A 219 11.43 -9.92 -11.56
N ALA A 220 10.55 -8.91 -11.50
CA ALA A 220 10.92 -7.49 -11.43
C ALA A 220 10.06 -6.73 -10.41
N CYS A 221 10.57 -5.62 -9.87
CA CYS A 221 9.80 -4.78 -8.96
C CYS A 221 8.83 -3.88 -9.72
N SER A 222 7.56 -3.90 -9.31
CA SER A 222 6.46 -3.10 -9.86
C SER A 222 5.86 -2.19 -8.78
N GLN A 223 5.46 -0.99 -9.15
CA GLN A 223 4.93 -0.01 -8.20
C GLN A 223 3.61 -0.48 -7.59
N THR A 224 3.45 -0.33 -6.28
CA THR A 224 2.18 -0.62 -5.61
C THR A 224 1.11 0.39 -6.07
N ALA A 225 -0.01 -0.12 -6.59
CA ALA A 225 -1.12 0.71 -7.05
C ALA A 225 -1.86 1.36 -5.87
N CYS A 226 -1.88 0.67 -4.73
CA CYS A 226 -2.53 1.13 -3.50
C CYS A 226 -2.02 0.36 -2.27
N LYS A 227 -2.40 0.80 -1.06
CA LYS A 227 -1.87 0.22 0.19
C LYS A 227 -2.45 -1.19 0.44
N PRO A 228 -1.61 -2.22 0.62
CA PRO A 228 -2.06 -3.61 0.82
C PRO A 228 -3.20 -3.78 1.82
N ASN A 229 -4.21 -4.58 1.43
CA ASN A 229 -5.41 -4.89 2.22
C ASN A 229 -6.23 -3.66 2.69
N LYS A 230 -5.96 -2.45 2.19
CA LYS A 230 -6.71 -1.25 2.58
C LYS A 230 -7.83 -0.95 1.61
N ALA A 231 -8.96 -0.58 2.19
CA ALA A 231 -10.05 0.03 1.46
C ALA A 231 -9.75 1.51 1.20
N TYR A 232 -10.14 2.01 0.04
CA TYR A 232 -10.04 3.40 -0.34
C TYR A 232 -11.18 3.77 -1.29
N CYS A 233 -11.35 5.06 -1.55
CA CYS A 233 -12.43 5.58 -2.37
C CYS A 233 -11.92 5.99 -3.75
N ASP A 234 -12.66 5.60 -4.79
CA ASP A 234 -12.57 6.17 -6.14
C ASP A 234 -13.97 6.64 -6.56
N GLY A 235 -14.21 7.95 -6.48
CA GLY A 235 -15.55 8.51 -6.62
C GLY A 235 -16.54 7.94 -5.58
N LYS A 236 -17.59 7.24 -6.05
CA LYS A 236 -18.58 6.56 -5.19
C LYS A 236 -18.21 5.12 -4.83
N ASP A 237 -17.12 4.61 -5.39
CA ASP A 237 -16.74 3.22 -5.23
C ASP A 237 -15.75 3.04 -4.08
N VAL A 238 -16.09 2.12 -3.18
CA VAL A 238 -15.16 1.59 -2.18
C VAL A 238 -14.39 0.46 -2.86
N LEU A 239 -13.11 0.69 -3.11
CA LEU A 239 -12.17 -0.30 -3.64
C LEU A 239 -11.35 -0.88 -2.48
N ARG A 240 -10.86 -2.10 -2.63
CA ARG A 240 -9.87 -2.69 -1.72
C ARG A 240 -8.70 -3.25 -2.48
N CYS A 241 -7.51 -2.97 -1.98
CA CYS A 241 -6.26 -3.52 -2.48
C CYS A 241 -6.10 -4.98 -2.07
N ASP A 242 -5.49 -5.77 -2.94
CA ASP A 242 -4.99 -7.09 -2.57
C ASP A 242 -3.87 -7.03 -1.53
N GLU A 243 -3.45 -8.20 -1.09
CA GLU A 243 -2.39 -8.36 -0.10
C GLU A 243 -1.04 -7.86 -0.60
N ALA A 244 -0.83 -7.82 -1.92
CA ALA A 244 0.39 -7.30 -2.54
C ALA A 244 0.33 -5.77 -2.80
N GLY A 245 -0.86 -5.15 -2.77
CA GLY A 245 -1.07 -3.78 -3.22
C GLY A 245 -0.97 -3.63 -4.75
N ALA A 246 -1.10 -4.72 -5.50
CA ALA A 246 -0.92 -4.80 -6.94
C ALA A 246 -2.25 -4.63 -7.69
N GLY A 247 -3.31 -5.25 -7.16
CA GLY A 247 -4.65 -5.24 -7.72
C GLY A 247 -5.67 -4.62 -6.78
N THR A 248 -6.78 -4.18 -7.38
CA THR A 248 -7.90 -3.55 -6.67
C THR A 248 -9.19 -4.24 -7.10
N TRP A 249 -10.09 -4.51 -6.16
CA TRP A 249 -11.45 -4.93 -6.50
C TRP A 249 -12.49 -4.02 -5.86
N LEU A 250 -13.64 -3.91 -6.53
CA LEU A 250 -14.81 -3.20 -6.03
C LEU A 250 -15.39 -3.97 -4.83
N VAL A 251 -15.43 -3.31 -3.68
CA VAL A 251 -16.10 -3.82 -2.48
C VAL A 251 -17.59 -3.49 -2.54
N GLN A 252 -17.90 -2.22 -2.82
CA GLN A 252 -19.27 -1.72 -2.96
C GLN A 252 -19.26 -0.35 -3.64
N THR A 253 -20.39 0.03 -4.24
CA THR A 253 -20.67 1.39 -4.70
C THR A 253 -21.66 2.03 -3.74
N CYS A 254 -21.36 3.22 -3.24
CA CYS A 254 -22.24 3.92 -2.30
C CYS A 254 -23.56 4.33 -2.98
N SER A 255 -24.66 4.12 -2.25
CA SER A 255 -26.02 4.29 -2.78
C SER A 255 -26.39 5.77 -2.97
N GLU A 256 -27.57 6.02 -3.53
CA GLU A 256 -28.14 7.36 -3.55
C GLU A 256 -28.33 7.89 -2.12
N GLY A 257 -27.86 9.13 -1.85
CA GLY A 257 -27.82 9.70 -0.50
C GLY A 257 -26.61 9.29 0.33
N GLU A 258 -25.65 8.52 -0.22
CA GLU A 258 -24.38 8.17 0.42
C GLU A 258 -23.17 8.69 -0.37
N TYR A 259 -22.04 8.80 0.31
CA TYR A 259 -20.75 9.14 -0.29
C TYR A 259 -19.64 8.22 0.23
N CYS A 260 -18.57 8.06 -0.55
CA CYS A 260 -17.42 7.28 -0.13
C CYS A 260 -16.50 8.15 0.74
N HIS A 261 -16.41 7.82 2.02
CA HIS A 261 -15.61 8.58 2.98
C HIS A 261 -14.15 8.11 2.96
N ALA A 262 -13.25 8.92 2.39
CA ALA A 262 -11.83 8.57 2.20
C ALA A 262 -11.09 8.16 3.49
N GLY A 263 -11.47 8.69 4.65
CA GLY A 263 -10.82 8.38 5.93
C GLY A 263 -11.13 7.00 6.51
N ASN A 264 -12.26 6.37 6.15
CA ASN A 264 -12.65 5.05 6.65
C ASN A 264 -12.70 4.00 5.53
N GLY A 265 -12.71 4.41 4.25
CA GLY A 265 -12.85 3.52 3.11
C GLY A 265 -14.21 2.81 3.11
N GLY A 266 -15.27 3.56 3.39
CA GLY A 266 -16.64 3.08 3.52
C GLY A 266 -17.69 4.09 3.03
N CYS A 267 -18.95 3.67 3.00
CA CYS A 267 -20.07 4.51 2.60
C CYS A 267 -20.70 5.16 3.84
N ASP A 268 -20.78 6.48 3.82
CA ASP A 268 -21.40 7.29 4.85
C ASP A 268 -22.59 8.07 4.26
N ALA A 269 -23.60 8.37 5.08
CA ALA A 269 -24.73 9.19 4.64
C ALA A 269 -24.29 10.61 4.30
N GLN A 270 -24.81 11.15 3.20
CA GLN A 270 -24.58 12.54 2.79
C GLN A 270 -25.09 13.51 3.87
N TRP A 271 -24.32 14.56 4.10
CA TRP A 271 -24.65 15.63 5.03
C TRP A 271 -25.59 16.67 4.42
N CYS A 272 -25.50 16.87 3.11
CA CYS A 272 -26.34 17.75 2.31
C CYS A 272 -26.51 17.17 0.90
N VAL A 273 -27.53 17.64 0.17
CA VAL A 273 -27.72 17.21 -1.22
C VAL A 273 -26.62 17.84 -2.09
N PRO A 274 -25.89 17.07 -2.90
CA PRO A 274 -24.80 17.58 -3.73
C PRO A 274 -25.21 18.79 -4.57
N ASN A 275 -24.34 19.81 -4.62
CA ASN A 275 -24.54 21.07 -5.35
C ASN A 275 -25.75 21.91 -4.88
N GLN A 276 -26.43 21.52 -3.79
CA GLN A 276 -27.52 22.30 -3.24
C GLN A 276 -26.98 23.58 -2.59
N LEU A 277 -27.61 24.72 -2.88
CA LEU A 277 -27.36 25.97 -2.14
C LEU A 277 -28.12 25.95 -0.81
N SER A 278 -27.45 26.32 0.28
CA SER A 278 -28.10 26.49 1.57
C SER A 278 -27.33 27.47 2.46
N CYS A 279 -27.92 27.74 3.62
CA CYS A 279 -27.33 28.56 4.66
C CYS A 279 -26.78 27.69 5.77
N SER A 280 -25.49 27.85 6.07
CA SER A 280 -24.81 27.25 7.21
C SER A 280 -24.27 28.36 8.10
N GLY A 281 -24.85 28.54 9.29
CA GLY A 281 -24.39 29.55 10.26
C GLY A 281 -24.45 31.01 9.77
N GLY A 282 -25.37 31.35 8.85
CA GLY A 282 -25.46 32.68 8.26
C GLY A 282 -24.54 32.91 7.04
N VAL A 283 -23.87 31.85 6.58
CA VAL A 283 -23.06 31.83 5.36
C VAL A 283 -23.83 31.12 4.26
N ALA A 284 -23.97 31.78 3.11
CA ALA A 284 -24.48 31.20 1.88
C ALA A 284 -23.41 30.31 1.27
N ALA A 285 -23.66 29.00 1.19
CA ALA A 285 -22.70 28.02 0.72
C ALA A 285 -23.38 26.96 -0.15
N MET A 286 -22.60 26.31 -1.00
CA MET A 286 -23.03 25.19 -1.82
C MET A 286 -22.55 23.89 -1.20
N CYS A 287 -23.36 22.84 -1.23
CA CYS A 287 -22.92 21.51 -0.85
C CYS A 287 -21.91 20.99 -1.88
N ASN A 288 -20.83 20.36 -1.43
CA ASN A 288 -19.85 19.77 -2.33
C ASN A 288 -20.44 18.61 -3.17
N GLU A 289 -19.74 18.20 -4.23
CA GLU A 289 -20.24 17.24 -5.22
C GLU A 289 -20.52 15.84 -4.66
N ASP A 290 -19.81 15.43 -3.62
CA ASP A 290 -20.02 14.15 -2.96
C ASP A 290 -21.10 14.22 -1.86
N GLY A 291 -21.51 15.41 -1.43
CA GLY A 291 -22.49 15.62 -0.37
C GLY A 291 -21.93 15.51 1.04
N SER A 292 -20.60 15.45 1.21
CA SER A 292 -19.95 15.26 2.51
C SER A 292 -19.88 16.53 3.37
N SER A 293 -19.92 17.73 2.77
CA SER A 293 -19.78 18.99 3.50
C SER A 293 -20.24 20.24 2.71
N TRP A 294 -20.35 21.38 3.39
CA TRP A 294 -20.56 22.67 2.72
C TRP A 294 -19.22 23.18 2.17
N ASP A 295 -19.16 23.49 0.88
CA ASP A 295 -18.03 24.16 0.26
C ASP A 295 -17.97 25.62 0.75
N LEU A 296 -17.06 25.86 1.70
CA LEU A 296 -16.81 27.18 2.25
C LEU A 296 -15.87 28.02 1.36
N THR A 297 -15.20 27.43 0.37
CA THR A 297 -14.25 28.13 -0.51
C THR A 297 -14.95 29.22 -1.33
N ASN A 298 -16.13 28.92 -1.87
CA ASN A 298 -16.95 29.85 -2.66
C ASN A 298 -18.15 30.39 -1.88
N SER A 299 -18.06 30.41 -0.56
CA SER A 299 -19.16 30.82 0.30
C SER A 299 -19.20 32.33 0.53
N THR A 300 -20.39 32.86 0.81
CA THR A 300 -20.61 34.28 1.05
C THR A 300 -21.13 34.50 2.48
N PRO A 301 -20.32 35.12 3.38
CA PRO A 301 -20.78 35.50 4.72
C PRO A 301 -21.77 36.66 4.64
N CYS A 302 -23.07 36.39 4.74
CA CYS A 302 -24.09 37.41 4.51
C CYS A 302 -24.06 38.53 5.57
N ALA A 303 -23.71 38.19 6.81
CA ALA A 303 -23.62 39.16 7.90
C ALA A 303 -22.58 40.26 7.65
N ALA A 304 -21.49 39.95 6.93
CA ALA A 304 -20.48 40.95 6.56
C ALA A 304 -21.04 42.03 5.60
N GLN A 305 -22.17 41.75 4.95
CA GLN A 305 -22.89 42.67 4.07
C GLN A 305 -24.12 43.30 4.73
N GLY A 306 -24.36 43.06 6.03
CA GLY A 306 -25.60 43.48 6.69
C GLY A 306 -26.84 42.74 6.18
N ARG A 307 -26.67 41.53 5.64
CA ARG A 307 -27.73 40.72 5.03
C ARG A 307 -27.93 39.41 5.78
N ALA A 308 -29.14 38.87 5.77
CA ALA A 308 -29.40 37.52 6.26
C ALA A 308 -29.14 36.50 5.15
N CYS A 309 -28.68 35.30 5.54
CA CYS A 309 -28.64 34.18 4.61
C CYS A 309 -30.02 33.51 4.61
N VAL A 310 -30.67 33.46 3.45
CA VAL A 310 -31.96 32.80 3.26
C VAL A 310 -31.90 31.93 2.01
N TYR A 311 -32.20 30.64 2.15
CA TYR A 311 -32.14 29.63 1.07
C TYR A 311 -30.82 29.59 0.27
N GLY A 312 -29.69 29.86 0.94
CA GLY A 312 -28.37 29.87 0.30
C GLY A 312 -28.01 31.16 -0.43
N GLU A 313 -28.78 32.24 -0.21
CA GLU A 313 -28.52 33.56 -0.78
C GLU A 313 -28.47 34.64 0.31
N CYS A 314 -27.66 35.68 0.09
CA CYS A 314 -27.65 36.84 0.98
C CYS A 314 -28.76 37.83 0.59
N LYS A 315 -29.75 37.99 1.46
CA LYS A 315 -30.91 38.87 1.25
C LYS A 315 -30.93 40.04 2.25
N ASP A 316 -31.39 41.19 1.78
CA ASP A 316 -31.61 42.36 2.63
C ASP A 316 -32.70 42.08 3.67
N CYS A 317 -32.60 42.71 4.85
CA CYS A 317 -33.57 42.52 5.91
C CYS A 317 -34.93 43.14 5.53
N THR A 318 -35.87 42.28 5.15
CA THR A 318 -37.31 42.60 5.07
C THR A 318 -38.05 41.91 6.21
N PRO A 319 -39.30 42.32 6.54
CA PRO A 319 -40.12 41.59 7.51
C PRO A 319 -40.20 40.09 7.23
N GLU A 320 -40.36 39.69 5.95
CA GLU A 320 -40.42 38.30 5.51
C GLU A 320 -39.09 37.56 5.73
N VAL A 321 -37.96 38.21 5.44
CA VAL A 321 -36.63 37.64 5.70
C VAL A 321 -36.41 37.44 7.19
N GLY A 322 -36.81 38.40 8.03
CA GLY A 322 -36.71 38.29 9.48
C GLY A 322 -37.44 37.07 10.04
N ILE A 323 -38.70 36.88 9.64
CA ILE A 323 -39.52 35.76 10.15
C ILE A 323 -39.11 34.39 9.58
N SER A 324 -38.49 34.34 8.39
CA SER A 324 -37.98 33.08 7.81
C SER A 324 -36.87 32.42 8.62
N GLU A 325 -36.24 33.16 9.52
CA GLU A 325 -35.17 32.72 10.43
C GLU A 325 -35.68 32.46 11.86
N LEU A 326 -36.99 32.35 12.07
CA LEU A 326 -37.55 31.93 13.36
C LEU A 326 -37.49 30.41 13.52
N ARG A 327 -37.01 29.94 14.67
CA ARG A 327 -36.95 28.51 15.00
C ARG A 327 -37.41 28.25 16.43
N PHE A 328 -38.13 27.17 16.63
CA PHE A 328 -38.29 26.55 17.93
C PHE A 328 -36.92 26.06 18.41
N ILE A 329 -36.57 26.43 19.65
CA ILE A 329 -35.36 25.95 20.32
C ILE A 329 -35.68 25.10 21.54
N GLN A 330 -36.91 25.21 22.05
CA GLN A 330 -37.35 24.47 23.21
C GLN A 330 -38.86 24.22 23.16
N VAL A 331 -39.29 23.01 23.53
CA VAL A 331 -40.70 22.67 23.80
C VAL A 331 -40.76 21.99 25.16
N PHE A 332 -41.50 22.59 26.08
CA PHE A 332 -41.72 22.08 27.43
C PHE A 332 -43.17 21.66 27.56
N LEU A 333 -43.35 20.40 27.93
CA LEU A 333 -44.63 19.75 28.17
C LEU A 333 -44.63 19.48 29.67
N GLY A 334 -45.31 20.29 30.47
CA GLY A 334 -45.10 20.39 31.91
C GLY A 334 -46.23 21.14 32.58
N LYS A 335 -46.04 21.46 33.87
CA LYS A 335 -47.00 22.27 34.63
C LYS A 335 -47.27 23.66 34.01
N GLU A 336 -46.34 24.17 33.22
CA GLU A 336 -46.50 25.40 32.45
C GLU A 336 -46.03 25.18 31.02
N ASP A 337 -46.94 24.71 30.17
CA ASP A 337 -46.57 24.41 28.79
C ASP A 337 -46.07 25.67 28.07
N TYR A 338 -44.91 25.54 27.41
CA TYR A 338 -44.37 26.62 26.58
C TYR A 338 -43.62 26.12 25.37
N VAL A 339 -43.56 27.00 24.37
CA VAL A 339 -42.66 26.88 23.23
C VAL A 339 -41.72 28.08 23.23
N TRP A 340 -40.42 27.84 23.10
CA TRP A 340 -39.43 28.91 22.96
C TRP A 340 -39.06 29.08 21.50
N VAL A 341 -39.40 30.25 20.95
CA VAL A 341 -39.02 30.67 19.60
C VAL A 341 -37.79 31.56 19.69
N GLN A 342 -36.78 31.30 18.87
CA GLN A 342 -35.60 32.13 18.71
C GLN A 342 -35.51 32.66 17.29
N ASN A 343 -35.10 33.92 17.17
CA ASN A 343 -34.62 34.46 15.91
C ASN A 343 -33.17 34.03 15.71
N ILE A 344 -32.93 33.04 14.87
CA ILE A 344 -31.56 32.55 14.62
C ILE A 344 -30.78 33.45 13.64
N SER A 345 -31.43 34.48 13.08
CA SER A 345 -30.74 35.50 12.28
C SER A 345 -29.68 36.20 13.14
N SER A 346 -28.54 36.48 12.51
CA SER A 346 -27.48 37.30 13.10
C SER A 346 -27.62 38.79 12.80
N VAL A 347 -28.59 39.17 11.95
CA VAL A 347 -28.67 40.54 11.41
C VAL A 347 -30.08 41.10 11.41
N CYS A 348 -31.08 40.32 11.01
CA CYS A 348 -32.44 40.82 10.85
C CYS A 348 -33.27 40.57 12.10
N SER A 349 -33.99 41.59 12.57
CA SER A 349 -35.07 41.41 13.55
C SER A 349 -36.28 40.73 12.90
N ALA A 350 -37.07 40.03 13.71
CA ALA A 350 -38.29 39.37 13.26
C ALA A 350 -39.49 39.93 14.04
N ASN A 351 -40.57 40.33 13.36
CA ASN A 351 -41.81 40.71 14.03
C ASN A 351 -42.76 39.52 14.06
N LEU A 352 -43.24 39.15 15.25
CA LEU A 352 -44.16 38.02 15.41
C LEU A 352 -45.63 38.37 15.13
N ASP A 353 -45.95 39.64 14.84
CA ASP A 353 -47.32 40.10 14.60
C ASP A 353 -48.03 39.27 13.53
N GLY A 354 -49.17 38.68 13.89
CA GLY A 354 -50.00 37.92 12.95
C GLY A 354 -49.50 36.51 12.62
N LEU A 355 -48.30 36.12 13.06
CA LEU A 355 -47.83 34.73 12.95
C LEU A 355 -48.74 33.81 13.78
N VAL A 356 -48.78 32.54 13.42
CA VAL A 356 -49.63 31.54 14.06
C VAL A 356 -48.80 30.44 14.70
N LEU A 357 -48.99 30.24 15.99
CA LEU A 357 -48.56 29.04 16.69
C LEU A 357 -49.72 28.04 16.69
N SER A 358 -49.59 26.96 15.94
CA SER A 358 -50.53 25.84 15.95
C SER A 358 -49.99 24.72 16.83
N VAL A 359 -50.82 24.26 17.76
CA VAL A 359 -50.54 23.15 18.67
C VAL A 359 -51.56 22.05 18.39
N THR A 360 -51.07 20.82 18.18
CA THR A 360 -51.94 19.66 17.95
C THR A 360 -51.50 18.47 18.82
N THR A 361 -52.46 17.67 19.29
CA THR A 361 -52.26 16.42 20.03
C THR A 361 -53.21 15.34 19.54
N SER A 362 -52.92 14.07 19.85
CA SER A 362 -53.78 12.92 19.55
C SER A 362 -55.02 12.82 20.46
N LEU A 363 -55.12 13.67 21.48
CA LEU A 363 -56.26 13.72 22.40
C LEU A 363 -57.49 14.41 21.77
N SER A 364 -58.69 14.06 22.23
CA SER A 364 -59.94 14.64 21.71
C SER A 364 -60.01 16.15 21.94
N GLY A 365 -60.26 16.93 20.88
CA GLY A 365 -60.30 18.39 20.94
C GLY A 365 -58.92 19.06 20.95
N GLY A 366 -57.87 18.29 20.72
CA GLY A 366 -56.48 18.70 20.88
C GLY A 366 -55.87 19.50 19.73
N HIS A 367 -56.59 20.43 19.11
CA HIS A 367 -56.01 21.32 18.09
C HIS A 367 -56.37 22.78 18.40
N SER A 368 -55.35 23.61 18.52
CA SER A 368 -55.48 25.03 18.86
C SER A 368 -54.53 25.86 18.00
N GLU A 369 -55.02 26.95 17.43
CA GLU A 369 -54.21 27.94 16.72
C GLU A 369 -54.23 29.27 17.50
N PHE A 370 -53.06 29.88 17.67
CA PHE A 370 -52.89 31.14 18.40
C PHE A 370 -52.21 32.17 17.51
N VAL A 371 -52.91 33.28 17.24
CA VAL A 371 -52.32 34.43 16.56
C VAL A 371 -51.42 35.18 17.54
N LEU A 372 -50.15 35.33 17.19
CA LEU A 372 -49.15 35.99 18.01
C LEU A 372 -49.29 37.52 17.90
N PRO A 373 -49.11 38.24 19.02
CA PRO A 373 -49.17 39.69 19.02
C PRO A 373 -47.90 40.29 18.41
N ALA A 374 -47.96 41.57 18.05
CA ALA A 374 -46.78 42.34 17.69
C ALA A 374 -45.68 42.24 18.76
N TYR A 375 -44.56 41.65 18.36
CA TYR A 375 -43.38 41.48 19.19
C TYR A 375 -42.16 41.49 18.28
N ASN A 376 -41.35 42.54 18.39
CA ASN A 376 -40.12 42.63 17.62
C ASN A 376 -39.00 41.87 18.34
N LEU A 377 -38.65 40.70 17.80
CA LEU A 377 -37.62 39.81 18.30
C LEU A 377 -36.27 40.15 17.64
N PRO A 378 -35.30 40.72 18.38
CA PRO A 378 -34.01 41.08 17.82
C PRO A 378 -33.21 39.86 17.31
N PRO A 379 -32.17 40.07 16.49
CA PRO A 379 -31.26 39.00 16.08
C PRO A 379 -30.70 38.25 17.29
N ARG A 380 -30.64 36.91 17.22
CA ARG A 380 -30.16 35.98 18.27
C ARG A 380 -30.97 35.94 19.56
N GLU A 381 -31.99 36.78 19.72
CA GLU A 381 -32.87 36.76 20.88
C GLU A 381 -33.98 35.73 20.73
N GLY A 382 -34.56 35.30 21.86
CA GLY A 382 -35.69 34.38 21.88
C GLY A 382 -36.77 34.82 22.84
N VAL A 383 -37.99 34.37 22.58
CA VAL A 383 -39.17 34.60 23.42
C VAL A 383 -39.88 33.30 23.71
N LYS A 384 -40.22 33.09 24.99
CA LYS A 384 -41.08 31.99 25.41
C LYS A 384 -42.53 32.37 25.19
N ILE A 385 -43.30 31.46 24.61
CA ILE A 385 -44.73 31.60 24.40
C ILE A 385 -45.41 30.58 25.30
N PHE A 386 -46.09 31.07 26.33
CA PHE A 386 -46.78 30.25 27.31
C PHE A 386 -48.28 30.16 27.01
N GLU A 387 -48.86 29.05 27.43
CA GLU A 387 -50.30 28.88 27.48
C GLU A 387 -51.01 29.82 28.48
N GLN A 388 -52.34 29.87 28.39
CA GLN A 388 -53.18 30.59 29.34
C GLN A 388 -53.10 29.96 30.75
N GLY A 389 -52.95 30.80 31.77
CA GLY A 389 -52.94 30.36 33.18
C GLY A 389 -51.54 30.14 33.78
N SER A 390 -50.51 30.06 32.93
CA SER A 390 -49.09 30.01 33.34
C SER A 390 -48.64 31.24 34.16
N THR A 391 -47.55 31.14 34.91
CA THR A 391 -46.84 32.30 35.49
C THR A 391 -45.83 32.88 34.50
N ALA A 392 -46.36 33.45 33.41
CA ALA A 392 -45.56 34.08 32.34
C ALA A 392 -44.46 35.00 32.91
N GLN A 393 -43.22 34.71 32.53
CA GLN A 393 -42.03 35.46 32.92
C GLN A 393 -42.01 36.83 32.22
N SER A 394 -41.30 37.81 32.81
CA SER A 394 -41.12 39.12 32.15
C SER A 394 -40.49 38.93 30.77
N GLY A 395 -41.05 39.59 29.75
CA GLY A 395 -40.59 39.50 28.36
C GLY A 395 -41.11 38.30 27.57
N SER A 396 -41.95 37.44 28.15
CA SER A 396 -42.63 36.34 27.45
C SER A 396 -43.97 36.74 26.83
N ILE A 397 -44.47 35.92 25.90
CA ILE A 397 -45.80 36.04 25.31
C ILE A 397 -46.74 35.05 25.98
N ARG A 398 -47.98 35.46 26.24
CA ARG A 398 -49.04 34.59 26.75
C ARG A 398 -50.17 34.51 25.74
N VAL A 399 -50.55 33.30 25.35
CA VAL A 399 -51.70 33.08 24.46
C VAL A 399 -53.01 32.98 25.25
N SER A 400 -54.14 33.04 24.54
CA SER A 400 -55.48 33.06 25.15
C SER A 400 -56.07 31.69 25.48
N GLY A 401 -55.36 30.59 25.25
CA GLY A 401 -55.85 29.24 25.55
C GLY A 401 -54.76 28.30 26.05
N ALA A 402 -55.16 27.10 26.47
CA ALA A 402 -54.27 26.05 26.95
C ALA A 402 -53.52 25.39 25.80
N PHE A 403 -52.27 24.99 26.04
CA PHE A 403 -51.61 24.04 25.14
C PHE A 403 -52.14 22.65 25.50
N ALA A 404 -52.46 21.84 24.49
CA ALA A 404 -52.92 20.48 24.71
C ALA A 404 -51.72 19.51 24.74
N PHE A 405 -50.58 19.96 25.28
CA PHE A 405 -49.42 19.10 25.41
C PHE A 405 -49.64 18.14 26.57
N GLN A 406 -49.26 16.88 26.37
CA GLN A 406 -49.30 15.89 27.43
C GLN A 406 -48.20 14.88 27.20
N ALA A 407 -47.41 14.59 28.22
CA ALA A 407 -46.41 13.55 28.17
C ALA A 407 -47.08 12.17 28.00
N GLY A 408 -46.52 11.38 27.08
CA GLY A 408 -47.08 10.09 26.67
C GLY A 408 -48.18 10.18 25.61
N ALA A 409 -48.57 11.38 25.17
CA ALA A 409 -49.47 11.57 24.04
C ALA A 409 -48.72 12.19 22.85
N ALA A 410 -49.06 11.73 21.64
CA ALA A 410 -48.51 12.26 20.40
C ALA A 410 -48.91 13.71 20.21
N GLY A 411 -47.96 14.55 19.78
CA GLY A 411 -48.23 15.96 19.59
C GLY A 411 -47.27 16.64 18.62
N ALA A 412 -47.63 17.85 18.24
CA ALA A 412 -46.81 18.72 17.43
C ALA A 412 -47.04 20.21 17.72
N ALA A 413 -46.00 21.00 17.48
CA ALA A 413 -46.04 22.45 17.42
C ALA A 413 -45.60 22.91 16.02
N LEU A 414 -46.35 23.85 15.45
CA LEU A 414 -46.10 24.45 14.15
C LEU A 414 -46.08 25.97 14.29
N LEU A 415 -45.08 26.62 13.70
CA LEU A 415 -45.06 28.07 13.53
C LEU A 415 -45.34 28.37 12.06
N CYS A 416 -46.31 29.24 11.78
CA CYS A 416 -46.76 29.54 10.42
C CYS A 416 -46.92 31.04 10.21
N HIS A 417 -46.84 31.49 8.95
CA HIS A 417 -47.08 32.89 8.58
C HIS A 417 -48.53 33.34 8.84
N SER A 418 -49.49 32.42 8.75
CA SER A 418 -50.91 32.72 8.85
C SER A 418 -51.72 31.46 9.20
N ALA A 419 -52.97 31.66 9.62
CA ALA A 419 -53.94 30.58 9.81
C ALA A 419 -54.73 30.33 8.50
N PRO A 420 -55.12 29.07 8.22
CA PRO A 420 -54.69 27.86 8.92
C PRO A 420 -53.23 27.53 8.58
N CYS A 421 -52.55 26.82 9.48
CA CYS A 421 -51.23 26.27 9.19
C CYS A 421 -51.29 25.27 8.01
N SER A 422 -50.30 25.35 7.12
CA SER A 422 -50.14 24.49 5.94
C SER A 422 -48.67 24.30 5.61
N ALA A 423 -48.33 23.32 4.77
CA ALA A 423 -46.95 23.16 4.28
C ALA A 423 -46.41 24.41 3.55
N SER A 424 -47.30 25.20 2.92
CA SER A 424 -46.93 26.37 2.12
C SER A 424 -46.60 27.63 2.93
N ASN A 425 -47.05 27.71 4.18
CA ASN A 425 -46.85 28.88 5.04
C ASN A 425 -46.11 28.54 6.34
N LEU A 426 -45.61 27.30 6.46
CA LEU A 426 -44.83 26.81 7.60
C LEU A 426 -43.48 27.51 7.71
N LEU A 427 -43.13 27.90 8.93
CA LEU A 427 -41.83 28.47 9.31
C LEU A 427 -40.98 27.44 10.06
N ASP A 428 -41.56 26.75 11.04
CA ASP A 428 -40.86 25.70 11.79
C ASP A 428 -41.83 24.66 12.34
N TYR A 429 -41.32 23.47 12.65
CA TYR A 429 -42.10 22.31 13.05
C TYR A 429 -41.32 21.39 13.97
N VAL A 430 -42.04 20.82 14.93
CA VAL A 430 -41.57 19.71 15.75
C VAL A 430 -42.73 18.80 16.14
N THR A 431 -42.51 17.50 16.09
CA THR A 431 -43.45 16.47 16.54
C THR A 431 -42.78 15.45 17.45
N TRP A 432 -43.56 14.88 18.37
CA TRP A 432 -43.13 13.86 19.34
C TRP A 432 -44.13 12.70 19.43
N PHE A 433 -43.61 11.51 19.77
CA PHE A 433 -44.20 10.16 19.71
C PHE A 433 -44.73 9.72 18.34
N GLU A 434 -45.80 10.33 17.84
CA GLU A 434 -46.44 10.02 16.56
C GLU A 434 -46.88 11.33 15.90
N VAL A 435 -47.13 11.31 14.58
CA VAL A 435 -47.66 12.50 13.88
C VAL A 435 -49.17 12.55 14.12
N PRO A 436 -49.70 13.53 14.90
CA PRO A 436 -51.13 13.61 15.14
C PRO A 436 -51.88 14.06 13.88
N SER A 437 -53.16 13.72 13.77
CA SER A 437 -54.01 13.98 12.58
C SER A 437 -54.21 15.45 12.24
N GLY A 438 -53.88 16.38 13.14
CA GLY A 438 -53.96 17.83 12.91
C GLY A 438 -52.73 18.42 12.19
N VAL A 439 -51.70 17.63 11.88
CA VAL A 439 -50.55 18.12 11.10
C VAL A 439 -50.92 18.17 9.60
N PRO A 440 -50.76 19.31 8.92
CA PRO A 440 -51.00 19.42 7.47
C PRO A 440 -50.18 18.42 6.66
N GLN A 441 -50.75 17.92 5.56
CA GLN A 441 -50.03 17.04 4.63
C GLN A 441 -48.83 17.75 3.98
N GLY A 442 -47.80 16.96 3.67
CA GLY A 442 -46.59 17.46 3.01
C GLY A 442 -45.55 18.06 3.96
N ILE A 443 -45.68 17.85 5.27
CA ILE A 443 -44.67 18.20 6.28
C ILE A 443 -44.08 16.89 6.81
N GLU A 444 -42.75 16.80 6.84
CA GLU A 444 -42.04 15.58 7.28
C GLU A 444 -41.02 15.89 8.39
N GLN A 445 -40.86 14.97 9.35
CA GLN A 445 -39.77 14.97 10.32
C GLN A 445 -38.99 13.66 10.23
N LEU A 446 -37.67 13.73 9.99
CA LEU A 446 -36.80 12.59 9.70
C LEU A 446 -35.63 12.45 10.70
N PRO A 447 -35.40 11.28 11.30
CA PRO A 447 -36.36 10.18 11.42
C PRO A 447 -37.62 10.60 12.21
N SER A 448 -38.65 9.75 12.09
CA SER A 448 -39.94 9.80 12.79
C SER A 448 -39.82 10.11 14.30
N PRO A 449 -40.90 10.61 14.94
CA PRO A 449 -40.92 11.70 15.93
C PRO A 449 -39.94 11.65 17.10
N LEU A 450 -39.81 12.77 17.83
CA LEU A 450 -39.04 12.78 19.07
C LEU A 450 -39.65 11.80 20.08
N TYR A 451 -38.80 11.01 20.73
CA TYR A 451 -39.20 10.06 21.77
C TYR A 451 -38.50 10.38 23.08
N GLY A 452 -38.96 9.75 24.16
CA GLY A 452 -38.23 9.68 25.42
C GLY A 452 -38.81 10.51 26.55
N MET A 453 -39.72 11.46 26.28
CA MET A 453 -40.45 12.12 27.36
C MET A 453 -41.49 11.16 27.96
N GLN A 454 -41.52 11.03 29.28
CA GLN A 454 -42.48 10.21 30.01
C GLN A 454 -43.28 11.10 30.97
N THR A 455 -44.45 10.65 31.43
CA THR A 455 -45.30 11.43 32.35
C THR A 455 -44.58 11.85 33.64
N TRP A 456 -43.65 11.04 34.14
CA TRP A 456 -42.87 11.40 35.34
C TRP A 456 -41.74 12.42 35.05
N GLN A 457 -41.44 12.70 33.78
CA GLN A 457 -40.41 13.66 33.35
C GLN A 457 -41.00 15.00 32.92
N GLU A 458 -42.32 15.10 32.75
CA GLU A 458 -43.04 16.25 32.21
C GLU A 458 -42.61 17.57 32.90
N ASP A 459 -42.50 17.57 34.22
CA ASP A 459 -42.09 18.77 34.98
C ASP A 459 -40.57 19.01 35.10
N SER A 460 -39.74 18.10 34.57
CA SER A 460 -38.28 18.10 34.81
C SER A 460 -37.45 17.98 33.54
N SER A 461 -38.08 17.75 32.39
CA SER A 461 -37.41 17.54 31.11
C SER A 461 -38.02 18.39 30.01
N VAL A 462 -37.26 18.60 28.96
CA VAL A 462 -37.63 19.47 27.85
C VAL A 462 -37.03 18.96 26.55
N TYR A 463 -37.76 19.12 25.44
CA TYR A 463 -37.15 18.93 24.13
C TYR A 463 -36.37 20.19 23.77
N GLN A 464 -35.06 20.05 23.60
CA GLN A 464 -34.16 21.15 23.29
C GLN A 464 -33.49 20.92 21.94
N ARG A 465 -33.57 21.93 21.07
CA ARG A 465 -32.96 21.88 19.74
C ARG A 465 -31.46 22.18 19.83
N GLN A 466 -30.64 21.27 19.31
CA GLN A 466 -29.18 21.33 19.27
C GLN A 466 -28.64 21.79 17.92
N LYS A 467 -29.39 21.54 16.84
CA LYS A 467 -28.99 21.82 15.46
C LYS A 467 -30.18 22.36 14.67
N PHE A 468 -29.90 23.04 13.56
CA PHE A 468 -30.94 23.64 12.71
C PHE A 468 -30.80 23.15 11.26
N LYS A 469 -30.69 21.82 11.08
CA LYS A 469 -30.61 21.24 9.74
C LYS A 469 -31.96 21.29 9.04
N GLY A 470 -33.05 21.12 9.79
CA GLY A 470 -34.41 21.05 9.28
C GLY A 470 -34.93 22.39 8.78
N LYS A 471 -35.62 22.39 7.63
CA LYS A 471 -36.29 23.56 7.03
C LYS A 471 -37.58 23.10 6.34
N PRO A 472 -38.62 23.96 6.25
CA PRO A 472 -39.83 23.60 5.51
C PRO A 472 -39.53 23.03 4.11
N PRO A 473 -40.15 21.91 3.70
CA PRO A 473 -41.13 21.12 4.45
C PRO A 473 -40.54 20.00 5.35
N THR A 474 -39.23 19.76 5.31
CA THR A 474 -38.55 18.61 5.94
C THR A 474 -37.68 19.02 7.14
N PHE A 475 -38.03 18.50 8.30
CA PHE A 475 -37.34 18.74 9.56
C PHE A 475 -36.61 17.49 10.02
N TYR A 476 -35.61 17.63 10.89
CA TYR A 476 -34.85 16.48 11.37
C TYR A 476 -35.06 16.24 12.85
N GLY A 477 -35.52 15.04 13.23
CA GLY A 477 -35.64 14.64 14.64
C GLY A 477 -34.28 14.66 15.35
N SER A 478 -33.21 14.36 14.62
CA SER A 478 -31.83 14.44 15.12
C SER A 478 -31.34 15.85 15.47
N ASP A 479 -32.12 16.89 15.12
CA ASP A 479 -31.84 18.25 15.56
C ASP A 479 -32.15 18.47 17.05
N TRP A 480 -32.89 17.56 17.67
CA TRP A 480 -33.42 17.71 19.03
C TRP A 480 -32.85 16.67 19.99
N GLN A 481 -32.83 17.02 21.27
CA GLN A 481 -32.51 16.11 22.36
C GLN A 481 -33.44 16.36 23.55
N LEU A 482 -33.68 15.33 24.35
CA LEU A 482 -34.31 15.49 25.66
C LEU A 482 -33.24 15.99 26.65
N ALA A 483 -33.51 17.09 27.35
CA ALA A 483 -32.63 17.69 28.34
C ALA A 483 -33.38 17.92 29.66
N ASN A 484 -32.67 18.01 30.78
CA ASN A 484 -33.28 18.39 32.06
C ASN A 484 -33.56 19.90 32.08
N VAL A 485 -34.64 20.29 32.75
CA VAL A 485 -34.90 21.70 33.06
C VAL A 485 -33.93 22.12 34.17
N HIS A 486 -33.03 23.05 33.86
CA HIS A 486 -32.09 23.64 34.81
C HIS A 486 -32.60 24.96 35.37
#